data_AF-A0A0F9HCP4-F1
#
_entry.id   AF-A0A0F9HCP4-F1
#
_cell.length_a   1.000
_cell.length_b   1.000
_cell.length_c   1.000
_cell.angle_alpha   90.00
_cell.angle_beta   90.00
_cell.angle_gamma   90.00
#
_symmetry.space_group_name_H-M   'P 1'
#
loop_
_entity.id
_entity.type
_entity.pdbx_description
1 polymer ?
#
loop_
_entity_poly.entity_id
_entity_poly.type
_entity_poly.pdbx_seq_one_letter_code
_entity_poly.pdbx_strand_id
1 'polypeptide(L)'
;MKNNEANYIAYCAEKAKEVQDCLKLLEEISSAFDEEAGRDRVLEYCRNNAVPEESIWYYLACYRERGDFTPVDSPGLLFQTDDQLLREKILTLIPQLPQGAQSEVKKLLSLISNLLDRITYLCDRTISSFLETAKGMSSPFPSHLSVYSADQLVQKIGDEFDALCNSVMINTIKVIDNSYEEWLQEKALQVDLPRV
;
A
#
# COMPACT_ATOMS: atom_id res chain seq x y z
N MET A 1 21.60 -23.29 -29.18
CA MET A 1 21.05 -21.95 -29.48
C MET A 1 19.54 -21.94 -29.68
N LYS A 2 18.91 -22.90 -30.39
CA LYS A 2 17.45 -22.94 -30.63
C LYS A 2 16.54 -22.97 -29.37
N ASN A 3 17.02 -23.46 -28.23
CA ASN A 3 16.23 -23.58 -27.00
C ASN A 3 16.02 -22.22 -26.27
N ASN A 4 16.97 -21.29 -26.39
CA ASN A 4 16.83 -19.96 -25.77
C ASN A 4 15.85 -19.07 -26.54
N GLU A 5 15.76 -19.25 -27.85
CA GLU A 5 14.86 -18.48 -28.72
C GLU A 5 13.40 -18.90 -28.50
N ALA A 6 13.13 -20.20 -28.38
CA ALA A 6 11.81 -20.71 -28.04
C ALA A 6 11.35 -20.27 -26.64
N ASN A 7 12.24 -20.30 -25.64
CA ASN A 7 11.95 -19.83 -24.29
C ASN A 7 11.69 -18.31 -24.27
N TYR A 8 12.45 -17.54 -25.04
CA TYR A 8 12.25 -16.09 -25.15
C TYR A 8 10.91 -15.74 -25.83
N ILE A 9 10.54 -16.45 -26.90
CA ILE A 9 9.25 -16.26 -27.57
C ILE A 9 8.08 -16.61 -26.63
N ALA A 10 8.19 -17.71 -25.87
CA ALA A 10 7.17 -18.08 -24.88
C ALA A 10 7.03 -17.02 -23.78
N TYR A 11 8.15 -16.50 -23.27
CA TYR A 11 8.17 -15.40 -22.31
C TYR A 11 7.49 -14.13 -22.86
N CYS A 12 7.81 -13.74 -24.09
CA CYS A 12 7.19 -12.58 -24.73
C CYS A 12 5.68 -12.76 -24.92
N ALA A 13 5.23 -13.97 -25.27
CA ALA A 13 3.80 -14.27 -25.44
C ALA A 13 3.04 -14.23 -24.10
N GLU A 14 3.64 -14.75 -23.03
CA GLU A 14 3.10 -14.68 -21.67
C GLU A 14 2.97 -13.23 -21.19
N LYS A 15 4.02 -12.42 -21.37
CA LYS A 15 4.00 -11.00 -21.02
C LYS A 15 2.99 -10.18 -21.85
N ALA A 16 2.86 -10.48 -23.14
CA ALA A 16 1.84 -9.85 -23.97
C ALA A 16 0.42 -10.18 -23.46
N LYS A 17 0.20 -11.41 -23.00
CA LYS A 17 -1.08 -11.84 -22.42
C LYS A 17 -1.37 -11.12 -21.10
N GLU A 18 -0.39 -11.04 -20.19
CA GLU A 18 -0.53 -10.29 -18.92
C GLU A 18 -0.94 -8.82 -19.17
N VAL A 19 -0.29 -8.16 -20.14
CA VAL A 19 -0.64 -6.79 -20.54
C VAL A 19 -2.06 -6.70 -21.07
N GLN A 20 -2.47 -7.65 -21.93
CA GLN A 20 -3.80 -7.65 -22.53
C GLN A 20 -4.90 -7.91 -21.50
N ASP A 21 -4.67 -8.84 -20.57
CA ASP A 21 -5.60 -9.14 -19.47
C ASP A 21 -5.75 -7.93 -18.54
N CYS A 22 -4.66 -7.21 -18.25
CA CYS A 22 -4.68 -5.96 -17.49
C CYS A 22 -5.49 -4.86 -18.20
N LEU A 23 -5.24 -4.62 -19.49
CA LEU A 23 -5.96 -3.60 -20.26
C LEU A 23 -7.47 -3.88 -20.31
N LYS A 24 -7.86 -5.16 -20.45
CA LYS A 24 -9.27 -5.57 -20.42
C LYS A 24 -9.91 -5.25 -19.07
N LEU A 25 -9.23 -5.53 -17.96
CA LEU A 25 -9.71 -5.12 -16.63
C LEU A 25 -9.90 -3.61 -16.55
N LEU A 26 -8.91 -2.82 -17.00
CA LEU A 26 -8.97 -1.35 -16.95
C LEU A 26 -10.13 -0.79 -17.77
N GLU A 27 -10.43 -1.38 -18.93
CA GLU A 27 -11.60 -1.02 -19.74
C GLU A 27 -12.93 -1.38 -19.03
N GLU A 28 -13.02 -2.59 -18.45
CA GLU A 28 -14.19 -3.05 -17.67
C GLU A 28 -14.49 -2.11 -16.49
N ILE A 29 -13.48 -1.79 -15.67
CA ILE A 29 -13.68 -0.95 -14.48
C ILE A 29 -13.82 0.55 -14.83
N SER A 30 -13.28 0.99 -15.97
CA SER A 30 -13.45 2.38 -16.40
C SER A 30 -14.84 2.65 -16.98
N SER A 31 -15.54 1.62 -17.44
CA SER A 31 -16.90 1.71 -18.01
C SER A 31 -18.01 1.32 -17.04
N ALA A 32 -17.67 0.69 -15.91
CA ALA A 32 -18.62 0.32 -14.86
C ALA A 32 -19.14 1.55 -14.08
N PHE A 33 -20.46 1.63 -13.91
CA PHE A 33 -21.14 2.62 -13.04
C PHE A 33 -21.41 2.07 -11.63
N ASP A 34 -21.14 0.78 -11.38
CA ASP A 34 -21.34 0.10 -10.11
C ASP A 34 -20.00 -0.08 -9.40
N GLU A 35 -19.82 0.64 -8.29
CA GLU A 35 -18.59 0.68 -7.49
C GLU A 35 -18.27 -0.67 -6.83
N GLU A 36 -19.29 -1.44 -6.41
CA GLU A 36 -19.10 -2.74 -5.75
C GLU A 36 -18.65 -3.81 -6.75
N ALA A 37 -19.33 -3.90 -7.89
CA ALA A 37 -18.97 -4.85 -8.95
C ALA A 37 -17.57 -4.57 -9.53
N GLY A 38 -17.20 -3.29 -9.66
CA GLY A 38 -15.85 -2.88 -10.08
C GLY A 38 -14.78 -3.33 -9.08
N ARG A 39 -15.04 -3.16 -7.78
CA ARG A 39 -14.10 -3.54 -6.72
C ARG A 39 -13.85 -5.05 -6.64
N ASP A 40 -14.90 -5.86 -6.71
CA ASP A 40 -14.76 -7.32 -6.67
C ASP A 40 -13.91 -7.84 -7.84
N ARG A 41 -14.05 -7.22 -9.00
CA ARG A 41 -13.28 -7.57 -10.20
C ARG A 41 -11.79 -7.24 -10.06
N VAL A 42 -11.46 -6.08 -9.47
CA VAL A 42 -10.08 -5.70 -9.15
C VAL A 42 -9.46 -6.71 -8.19
N LEU A 43 -10.16 -7.07 -7.11
CA LEU A 43 -9.65 -8.02 -6.13
C LEU A 43 -9.42 -9.42 -6.73
N GLU A 44 -10.32 -9.89 -7.60
CA GLU A 44 -10.15 -11.15 -8.31
C GLU A 44 -8.89 -11.13 -9.18
N TYR A 45 -8.68 -10.05 -9.93
CA TYR A 45 -7.48 -9.88 -10.76
C TYR A 45 -6.19 -9.87 -9.93
N CYS A 46 -6.16 -9.10 -8.83
CA CYS A 46 -5.00 -9.01 -7.94
C CYS A 46 -4.61 -10.39 -7.38
N ARG A 47 -5.59 -11.20 -6.96
CA ARG A 47 -5.34 -12.57 -6.46
C ARG A 47 -4.80 -13.49 -7.54
N ASN A 48 -5.35 -13.43 -8.74
CA ASN A 48 -4.97 -14.34 -9.84
C ASN A 48 -3.59 -14.02 -10.43
N ASN A 49 -3.15 -12.76 -10.35
CA ASN A 49 -1.92 -12.30 -10.99
C ASN A 49 -0.83 -11.88 -9.98
N ALA A 50 -1.07 -12.04 -8.68
CA ALA A 50 -0.18 -11.61 -7.60
C ALA A 50 0.25 -10.13 -7.72
N VAL A 51 -0.66 -9.27 -8.17
CA VAL A 51 -0.44 -7.83 -8.33
C VAL A 51 -1.05 -7.08 -7.14
N PRO A 52 -0.34 -6.12 -6.51
CA PRO A 52 -0.91 -5.26 -5.49
C PRO A 52 -2.03 -4.37 -6.03
N GLU A 53 -3.06 -4.12 -5.23
CA GLU A 53 -4.23 -3.33 -5.63
C GLU A 53 -3.85 -1.89 -6.03
N GLU A 54 -2.88 -1.30 -5.35
CA GLU A 54 -2.37 0.04 -5.60
C GLU A 54 -1.72 0.16 -6.99
N SER A 55 -1.15 -0.95 -7.49
CA SER A 55 -0.60 -1.00 -8.86
C SER A 55 -1.72 -0.89 -9.89
N ILE A 56 -2.88 -1.50 -9.63
CA ILE A 56 -4.06 -1.38 -10.50
C ILE A 56 -4.61 0.04 -10.49
N TRP A 57 -4.68 0.69 -9.31
CA TRP A 57 -5.10 2.10 -9.22
C TRP A 57 -4.17 3.01 -10.02
N TYR A 58 -2.86 2.80 -9.92
CA TYR A 58 -1.86 3.53 -10.69
C TYR A 58 -2.05 3.33 -12.20
N TYR A 59 -2.19 2.08 -12.65
CA TYR A 59 -2.43 1.75 -14.05
C TYR A 59 -3.71 2.35 -14.59
N LEU A 60 -4.80 2.34 -13.80
CA LEU A 60 -6.06 2.96 -14.17
C LEU A 60 -5.93 4.48 -14.33
N ALA A 61 -5.19 5.15 -13.44
CA ALA A 61 -4.93 6.57 -13.55
C ALA A 61 -4.12 6.90 -14.82
N CYS A 62 -3.07 6.12 -15.12
CA CYS A 62 -2.28 6.28 -16.34
C CYS A 62 -3.09 6.02 -17.61
N TYR A 63 -3.91 4.97 -17.61
CA TYR A 63 -4.79 4.61 -18.73
C TYR A 63 -5.76 5.76 -19.06
N ARG A 64 -6.38 6.36 -18.04
CA ARG A 64 -7.29 7.51 -18.20
C ARG A 64 -6.58 8.81 -18.61
N GLU A 65 -5.31 9.00 -18.24
CA GLU A 65 -4.55 10.21 -18.60
C GLU A 65 -4.08 10.18 -20.06
N ARG A 66 -3.59 9.04 -20.57
CA ARG A 66 -2.82 8.99 -21.84
C ARG A 66 -3.44 8.17 -22.96
N GLY A 67 -4.46 7.34 -22.69
CA GLY A 67 -5.11 6.47 -23.68
C GLY A 67 -4.25 5.29 -24.14
N ASP A 68 -3.00 5.53 -24.54
CA ASP A 68 -2.00 4.50 -24.85
C ASP A 68 -1.13 4.21 -23.62
N PHE A 69 -1.52 3.20 -22.86
CA PHE A 69 -0.79 2.74 -21.69
C PHE A 69 -0.33 1.30 -21.89
N THR A 70 0.94 1.03 -21.61
CA THR A 70 1.44 -0.34 -21.40
C THR A 70 1.67 -0.48 -19.90
N PRO A 71 1.05 -1.45 -19.21
CA PRO A 71 1.43 -1.84 -17.87
C PRO A 71 2.88 -2.30 -17.90
N VAL A 72 3.80 -1.36 -17.64
CA VAL A 72 5.20 -1.69 -17.41
C VAL A 72 5.31 -2.06 -15.93
N ASP A 73 6.16 -3.04 -15.65
CA ASP A 73 6.45 -3.55 -14.31
C ASP A 73 6.44 -2.40 -13.29
N SER A 74 5.66 -2.63 -12.23
CA SER A 74 5.44 -1.79 -11.05
C SER A 74 6.55 -0.75 -10.80
N PRO A 75 6.23 0.51 -10.43
CA PRO A 75 7.24 1.49 -10.04
C PRO A 75 8.25 0.84 -9.10
N GLY A 76 9.49 0.71 -9.59
CA GLY A 76 10.44 -0.30 -9.11
C GLY A 76 10.51 -0.38 -7.59
N LEU A 77 10.23 -1.55 -7.05
CA LEU A 77 10.45 -1.85 -5.63
C LEU A 77 11.95 -1.68 -5.36
N LEU A 78 12.32 -0.60 -4.68
CA LEU A 78 13.69 -0.10 -4.55
C LEU A 78 14.68 -1.09 -3.87
N PHE A 79 14.20 -2.20 -3.29
CA PHE A 79 14.99 -3.09 -2.44
C PHE A 79 14.82 -4.60 -2.72
N GLN A 80 14.19 -5.02 -3.82
CA GLN A 80 13.80 -6.44 -4.03
C GLN A 80 14.92 -7.46 -3.76
N THR A 81 16.13 -7.22 -4.27
CA THR A 81 17.26 -8.17 -4.14
C THR A 81 17.84 -8.19 -2.73
N ASP A 82 18.02 -7.02 -2.11
CA ASP A 82 18.59 -6.89 -0.76
C ASP A 82 17.60 -7.36 0.32
N ASP A 83 16.30 -7.15 0.09
CA ASP A 83 15.22 -7.64 0.95
C ASP A 83 15.17 -9.17 0.97
N GLN A 84 15.32 -9.83 -0.18
CA GLN A 84 15.26 -11.29 -0.22
C GLN A 84 16.38 -11.94 0.61
N LEU A 85 17.62 -11.48 0.44
CA LEU A 85 18.76 -11.97 1.21
C LEU A 85 18.59 -11.72 2.72
N LEU A 86 18.04 -10.55 3.09
CA LEU A 86 17.75 -10.22 4.48
C LEU A 86 16.68 -11.14 5.07
N ARG A 87 15.60 -11.42 4.32
CA ARG A 87 14.51 -12.31 4.74
C ARG A 87 15.00 -13.74 4.91
N GLU A 88 15.80 -14.25 3.98
CA GLU A 88 16.43 -15.57 4.09
C GLU A 88 17.32 -15.66 5.33
N LYS A 89 18.13 -14.62 5.60
CA LYS A 89 18.94 -14.55 6.82
C LYS A 89 18.08 -14.59 8.09
N ILE A 90 17.00 -13.81 8.16
CA ILE A 90 16.07 -13.82 9.31
C ILE A 90 15.51 -15.22 9.56
N LEU A 91 15.08 -15.93 8.49
CA LEU A 91 14.56 -17.29 8.60
C LEU A 91 15.58 -18.28 9.18
N THR A 92 16.86 -18.13 8.84
CA THR A 92 17.91 -18.99 9.41
C THR A 92 18.24 -18.70 10.87
N LEU A 93 17.99 -17.47 11.34
CA LEU A 93 18.33 -17.03 12.70
C LEU A 93 17.22 -17.36 13.72
N ILE A 94 15.95 -17.31 13.34
CA ILE A 94 14.81 -17.57 14.24
C ILE A 94 14.93 -18.92 14.99
N PRO A 95 15.29 -20.06 14.34
CA PRO A 95 15.43 -21.34 15.01
C PRO A 95 16.58 -21.40 16.02
N GLN A 96 17.58 -20.51 15.89
CA GLN A 96 18.77 -20.47 16.74
C GLN A 96 18.54 -19.66 18.03
N LEU A 97 17.37 -19.03 18.17
CA LEU A 97 17.05 -18.18 19.31
C LEU A 97 16.80 -19.00 20.59
N PRO A 98 17.28 -18.52 21.75
CA PRO A 98 16.89 -19.06 23.04
C PRO A 98 15.37 -19.04 23.22
N GLN A 99 14.82 -19.98 23.98
CA GLN A 99 13.37 -20.17 24.15
C GLN A 99 12.64 -18.89 24.62
N GLY A 100 13.28 -18.06 25.46
CA GLY A 100 12.73 -16.77 25.92
C GLY A 100 12.73 -15.66 24.86
N ALA A 101 13.66 -15.70 23.89
CA ALA A 101 13.76 -14.69 22.84
C ALA A 101 12.72 -14.89 21.72
N GLN A 102 12.20 -16.11 21.56
CA GLN A 102 11.14 -16.38 20.57
C GLN A 102 9.84 -15.62 20.87
N SER A 103 9.50 -15.44 22.16
CA SER A 103 8.33 -14.64 22.57
C SER A 103 8.51 -13.16 22.18
N GLU A 104 9.71 -12.61 22.36
CA GLU A 104 9.99 -11.21 21.99
C GLU A 104 9.97 -11.01 20.47
N VAL A 105 10.46 -11.98 19.70
CA VAL A 105 10.33 -11.94 18.23
C VAL A 105 8.86 -11.93 17.79
N LYS A 106 7.99 -12.73 18.43
CA LYS A 106 6.55 -12.72 18.12
C LYS A 106 5.93 -11.33 18.36
N LYS A 107 6.27 -10.70 19.49
CA LYS A 107 5.79 -9.35 19.82
C LYS A 107 6.30 -8.32 18.83
N LEU A 108 7.58 -8.40 18.43
CA LEU A 108 8.18 -7.52 17.43
C LEU A 108 7.50 -7.66 16.07
N LEU A 109 7.25 -8.89 15.62
CA LEU A 109 6.56 -9.14 14.36
C LEU A 109 5.11 -8.63 14.38
N SER A 110 4.42 -8.77 15.52
CA SER A 110 3.08 -8.20 15.71
C SER A 110 3.10 -6.68 15.62
N LEU A 111 4.07 -6.02 16.27
CA LEU A 111 4.22 -4.57 16.23
C LEU A 111 4.50 -4.08 14.80
N ILE A 112 5.40 -4.76 14.07
CA ILE A 112 5.70 -4.43 12.67
C ILE A 112 4.45 -4.58 11.79
N SER A 113 3.70 -5.67 11.95
CA SER A 113 2.49 -5.92 11.16
C SER A 113 1.44 -4.82 11.40
N ASN A 114 1.18 -4.50 12.68
CA ASN A 114 0.25 -3.44 13.05
C ASN A 114 0.68 -2.06 12.51
N LEU A 115 1.99 -1.77 12.51
CA LEU A 115 2.51 -0.51 11.95
C LEU A 115 2.30 -0.44 10.45
N LEU A 116 2.59 -1.53 9.72
CA LEU A 116 2.38 -1.58 8.27
C LEU A 116 0.91 -1.37 7.92
N ASP A 117 -0.01 -2.06 8.60
CA ASP A 117 -1.46 -1.92 8.37
C ASP A 117 -1.94 -0.48 8.58
N ARG A 118 -1.43 0.20 9.62
CA ARG A 118 -1.75 1.61 9.89
C ARG A 118 -1.20 2.56 8.85
N ILE A 119 0.05 2.36 8.41
CA ILE A 119 0.65 3.16 7.33
C ILE A 119 -0.18 3.01 6.06
N THR A 120 -0.57 1.78 5.70
CA THR A 120 -1.45 1.51 4.56
C THR A 120 -2.78 2.28 4.70
N TYR A 121 -3.43 2.20 5.86
CA TYR A 121 -4.67 2.95 6.11
C TYR A 121 -4.49 4.47 5.96
N LEU A 122 -3.38 5.03 6.44
CA LEU A 122 -3.09 6.47 6.30
C LEU A 122 -2.86 6.86 4.84
N CYS A 123 -2.19 6.02 4.06
CA CYS A 123 -2.04 6.19 2.61
C CYS A 123 -3.41 6.19 1.92
N ASP A 124 -4.24 5.17 2.15
CA ASP A 124 -5.57 5.04 1.54
C ASP A 124 -6.49 6.22 1.89
N ARG A 125 -6.47 6.64 3.16
CA ARG A 125 -7.23 7.80 3.62
C ARG A 125 -6.78 9.10 2.93
N THR A 126 -5.49 9.25 2.69
CA THR A 126 -4.94 10.42 1.99
C THR A 126 -5.33 10.42 0.52
N ILE A 127 -5.27 9.25 -0.14
CA ILE A 127 -5.74 9.07 -1.52
C ILE A 127 -7.23 9.40 -1.62
N SER A 128 -8.06 8.85 -0.74
CA SER A 128 -9.51 9.11 -0.72
C SER A 128 -9.81 10.61 -0.56
N SER A 129 -9.19 11.26 0.43
CA SER A 129 -9.36 12.71 0.66
C SER A 129 -8.93 13.55 -0.55
N PHE A 130 -7.85 13.17 -1.23
CA PHE A 130 -7.41 13.83 -2.45
C PHE A 130 -8.46 13.70 -3.57
N LEU A 131 -8.99 12.50 -3.77
CA LEU A 131 -10.00 12.22 -4.80
C LEU A 131 -11.33 12.93 -4.52
N GLU A 132 -11.80 12.95 -3.27
CA GLU A 132 -13.01 13.69 -2.86
C GLU A 132 -12.85 15.20 -3.11
N THR A 133 -11.70 15.76 -2.74
CA THR A 133 -11.39 17.19 -2.97
C THR A 133 -11.37 17.51 -4.47
N ALA A 134 -10.81 16.61 -5.29
CA ALA A 134 -10.77 16.76 -6.73
C ALA A 134 -12.16 16.65 -7.40
N LYS A 135 -13.09 15.86 -6.84
CA LYS A 135 -14.47 15.68 -7.37
C LYS A 135 -15.39 16.89 -7.12
N GLY A 136 -15.09 17.75 -6.12
CA GLY A 136 -15.99 18.79 -5.60
C GLY A 136 -15.74 20.25 -6.04
N MET A 137 -14.90 20.54 -7.04
CA MET A 137 -14.63 21.93 -7.46
C MET A 137 -14.95 22.26 -8.91
N SER A 138 -16.07 22.96 -9.09
CA SER A 138 -16.17 24.12 -9.97
C SER A 138 -15.62 25.36 -9.24
N SER A 139 -14.31 25.66 -9.37
CA SER A 139 -13.69 26.99 -9.10
C SER A 139 -12.17 26.98 -9.44
N PRO A 140 -11.52 28.12 -9.75
CA PRO A 140 -10.28 28.17 -10.53
C PRO A 140 -9.01 28.31 -9.66
N PHE A 141 -8.45 27.27 -9.03
CA PHE A 141 -7.16 27.35 -8.28
C PHE A 141 -6.54 25.93 -8.07
N PRO A 142 -5.25 25.72 -7.68
CA PRO A 142 -4.05 25.76 -8.54
C PRO A 142 -3.18 24.47 -8.44
N SER A 143 -2.05 24.44 -9.15
CA SER A 143 -1.10 23.32 -9.36
C SER A 143 -0.44 22.62 -8.14
N HIS A 144 -0.91 22.85 -6.92
CA HIS A 144 -0.24 22.43 -5.66
C HIS A 144 -1.03 21.47 -4.78
N LEU A 145 -2.19 20.95 -5.23
CA LEU A 145 -2.95 19.93 -4.50
C LEU A 145 -2.12 18.67 -4.19
N SER A 146 -1.22 18.27 -5.09
CA SER A 146 -0.33 17.12 -4.88
C SER A 146 0.70 17.35 -3.76
N VAL A 147 1.20 18.58 -3.64
CA VAL A 147 2.14 18.98 -2.57
C VAL A 147 1.44 18.94 -1.22
N TYR A 148 0.21 19.45 -1.17
CA TYR A 148 -0.59 19.46 0.06
C TYR A 148 -0.92 18.04 0.55
N SER A 149 -1.30 17.11 -0.34
CA SER A 149 -1.55 15.71 0.05
C SER A 149 -0.29 15.00 0.54
N ALA A 150 0.87 15.30 -0.05
CA ALA A 150 2.14 14.73 0.38
C ALA A 150 2.56 15.25 1.77
N ASP A 151 2.44 16.55 2.01
CA ASP A 151 2.73 17.16 3.32
C ASP A 151 1.82 16.61 4.42
N GLN A 152 0.52 16.43 4.12
CA GLN A 152 -0.43 15.80 5.05
C GLN A 152 -0.07 14.36 5.37
N LEU A 153 0.36 13.57 4.37
CA LEU A 153 0.78 12.19 4.59
C LEU A 153 2.04 12.13 5.45
N VAL A 154 3.05 12.94 5.13
CA VAL A 154 4.30 13.03 5.89
C VAL A 154 4.01 13.44 7.33
N GLN A 155 3.14 14.41 7.55
CA GLN A 155 2.74 14.82 8.90
C GLN A 155 2.08 13.67 9.66
N LYS A 156 1.10 12.96 9.08
CA LYS A 156 0.42 11.85 9.74
C LYS A 156 1.36 10.69 10.07
N ILE A 157 2.28 10.34 9.15
CA ILE A 157 3.30 9.33 9.41
C ILE A 157 4.23 9.79 10.54
N GLY A 158 4.61 11.07 10.56
CA GLY A 158 5.40 11.68 11.64
C GLY A 158 4.71 11.58 13.00
N ASP A 159 3.42 11.94 13.07
CA ASP A 159 2.62 11.85 14.28
C ASP A 159 2.57 10.41 14.82
N GLU A 160 2.46 9.40 13.94
CA GLU A 160 2.48 8.00 14.37
C GLU A 160 3.85 7.52 14.84
N PHE A 161 4.91 7.98 14.17
CA PHE A 161 6.26 7.68 14.61
C PHE A 161 6.54 8.29 15.99
N ASP A 162 6.12 9.53 16.21
CA ASP A 162 6.23 10.22 17.50
C ASP A 162 5.42 9.49 18.58
N ALA A 163 4.20 9.04 18.29
CA ALA A 163 3.40 8.25 19.21
C ALA A 163 4.09 6.93 19.60
N LEU A 164 4.69 6.22 18.64
CA LEU A 164 5.47 5.02 18.90
C LEU A 164 6.73 5.31 19.73
N CYS A 165 7.50 6.34 19.37
CA CYS A 165 8.70 6.74 20.11
C CYS A 165 8.39 7.13 21.55
N ASN A 166 7.31 7.89 21.76
CA ASN A 166 6.84 8.26 23.10
C ASN A 166 6.38 7.06 23.91
N SER A 167 5.86 6.02 23.25
CA SER A 167 5.48 4.76 23.89
C SER A 167 6.69 3.88 24.24
N VAL A 168 7.72 3.86 23.39
CA VAL A 168 8.99 3.12 23.60
C VAL A 168 9.82 3.69 24.75
N MET A 169 9.70 5.00 25.04
CA MET A 169 10.42 5.64 26.14
C MET A 169 9.93 5.23 27.54
N ILE A 170 8.83 4.48 27.68
CA ILE A 170 8.22 4.23 28.99
C ILE A 170 8.10 2.75 29.40
N ASN A 171 7.88 1.73 28.54
CA ASN A 171 7.86 0.30 28.99
C ASN A 171 7.79 -0.75 27.85
N THR A 172 7.85 -2.05 28.23
CA THR A 172 7.78 -3.26 27.36
C THR A 172 6.65 -3.22 26.32
N ILE A 173 6.83 -3.89 25.17
CA ILE A 173 5.93 -3.90 23.97
C ILE A 173 4.42 -3.97 24.28
N LYS A 174 4.00 -4.64 25.36
CA LYS A 174 2.59 -4.75 25.79
C LYS A 174 1.97 -3.41 26.24
N VAL A 175 2.76 -2.50 26.78
CA VAL A 175 2.30 -1.18 27.25
C VAL A 175 2.18 -0.22 26.06
N ILE A 176 3.03 -0.38 25.05
CA ILE A 176 2.97 0.38 23.79
C ILE A 176 1.63 0.16 23.08
N ASP A 177 1.17 -1.09 22.98
CA ASP A 177 -0.09 -1.40 22.28
C ASP A 177 -1.31 -0.78 22.99
N ASN A 178 -1.38 -0.86 24.32
CA ASN A 178 -2.50 -0.34 25.10
C ASN A 178 -2.54 1.20 25.16
N SER A 179 -1.40 1.86 25.42
CA SER A 179 -1.33 3.32 25.48
C SER A 179 -1.58 3.98 24.11
N TYR A 180 -1.29 3.24 23.04
CA TYR A 180 -1.56 3.69 21.69
C TYR A 180 -3.03 3.47 21.28
N GLU A 181 -3.66 2.38 21.70
CA GLU A 181 -5.11 2.17 21.53
C GLU A 181 -5.93 3.26 22.23
N GLU A 182 -5.51 3.68 23.42
CA GLU A 182 -6.09 4.82 24.15
C GLU A 182 -5.95 6.14 23.37
N TRP A 183 -4.78 6.40 22.76
CA TRP A 183 -4.58 7.60 21.92
C TRP A 183 -5.44 7.59 20.65
N LEU A 184 -5.58 6.43 19.98
CA LEU A 184 -6.45 6.29 18.81
C LEU A 184 -7.91 6.59 19.16
N GLN A 185 -8.37 6.13 20.33
CA GLN A 185 -9.72 6.41 20.82
C GLN A 185 -9.91 7.92 21.09
N GLU A 186 -8.93 8.60 21.69
CA GLU A 186 -8.99 10.06 21.88
C GLU A 186 -9.02 10.84 20.56
N LYS A 187 -8.26 10.39 19.55
CA LYS A 187 -8.26 11.02 18.22
C LYS A 187 -9.53 10.78 17.44
N ALA A 188 -10.14 9.59 17.55
CA ALA A 188 -11.44 9.31 16.96
C ALA A 188 -12.54 10.23 17.53
N LEU A 189 -12.51 10.50 18.85
CA LEU A 189 -13.45 11.40 19.52
C LEU A 189 -13.28 12.88 19.10
N GLN A 190 -12.10 13.28 18.61
CA GLN A 190 -11.85 14.63 18.10
C GLN A 190 -12.40 14.87 16.68
N VAL A 191 -12.79 13.82 15.96
CA VAL A 191 -13.38 13.91 14.61
C VAL A 191 -14.89 14.19 14.67
N ASP A 192 -15.56 13.89 15.79
CA ASP A 192 -17.03 13.98 15.94
C ASP A 192 -17.54 15.26 16.63
N LEU A 193 -16.66 16.18 17.05
CA LEU A 193 -17.09 17.47 17.59
C LEU A 193 -17.04 18.55 16.51
N PRO A 194 -18.17 19.16 16.13
CA PRO A 194 -18.16 20.35 15.29
C PRO A 194 -17.32 21.41 16.00
N ARG A 195 -16.30 21.92 15.32
CA ARG A 195 -15.57 23.10 15.79
C ARG A 195 -16.58 24.26 15.83
N VAL A 196 -16.94 24.69 17.05
CA VAL A 196 -17.68 25.92 17.32
C VAL A 196 -16.80 27.13 17.01
#